data_AF-A0A1A8PEJ2-F1
#
_entry.id   AF-A0A1A8PEJ2-F1
#
_cell.length_a   1.000
_cell.length_b   1.000
_cell.length_c   1.000
_cell.angle_alpha   90.00
_cell.angle_beta   90.00
_cell.angle_gamma   90.00
#
_symmetry.space_group_name_H-M   'P 1'
#
loop_
_entity.id
_entity.type
_entity.pdbx_description
1 polymer ?
#
loop_
_entity_poly.entity_id
_entity_poly.type
_entity_poly.pdbx_seq_one_letter_code
_entity_poly.pdbx_strand_id
1 'polypeptide(L)'
;GSSKRFASLAAAVFISRGVPVYLFSDITPTPFVPFTVSHLGLCAGVMVTASHNPKQDNGYKVYWESGAQIVSPHDSGISKAIKENLEPWPEAWNSE
;
A
#
# COMPACT_ATOMS: atom_id res chain seq x y z
N GLY A 1 -3.23 -6.58 -14.13
CA GLY A 1 -4.45 -6.23 -13.36
C GLY A 1 -4.60 -4.72 -13.29
N SER A 2 -5.80 -4.19 -13.08
CA SER A 2 -5.97 -2.74 -12.91
C SER A 2 -5.45 -2.28 -11.55
N SER A 3 -4.97 -1.03 -11.45
CA SER A 3 -4.49 -0.45 -10.18
C SER A 3 -5.58 -0.46 -9.10
N LYS A 4 -6.85 -0.30 -9.51
CA LYS A 4 -8.02 -0.41 -8.63
C LYS A 4 -8.12 -1.78 -7.95
N ARG A 5 -7.96 -2.87 -8.71
CA ARG A 5 -7.98 -4.23 -8.15
C ARG A 5 -6.83 -4.45 -7.18
N PHE A 6 -5.63 -3.98 -7.52
CA PHE A 6 -4.47 -4.11 -6.63
C PHE A 6 -4.68 -3.30 -5.33
N ALA A 7 -5.15 -2.06 -5.41
CA ALA A 7 -5.46 -1.27 -4.22
C ALA A 7 -6.52 -1.95 -3.33
N SER A 8 -7.54 -2.57 -3.93
CA SER A 8 -8.59 -3.29 -3.20
C SER A 8 -8.05 -4.54 -2.51
N LEU A 9 -7.21 -5.32 -3.18
CA LEU A 9 -6.55 -6.50 -2.58
C LEU A 9 -5.63 -6.10 -1.43
N ALA A 10 -4.82 -5.05 -1.60
CA ALA A 10 -3.96 -4.55 -0.53
C ALA A 10 -4.80 -4.12 0.70
N ALA A 11 -5.90 -3.40 0.48
CA ALA A 11 -6.82 -3.03 1.56
C ALA A 11 -7.43 -4.26 2.26
N ALA A 12 -7.88 -5.25 1.51
CA ALA A 12 -8.45 -6.48 2.07
C ALA A 12 -7.43 -7.25 2.94
N VAL A 13 -6.17 -7.33 2.52
CA VAL A 13 -5.09 -7.95 3.33
C VAL A 13 -4.91 -7.23 4.65
N PHE A 14 -4.86 -5.90 4.67
CA PHE A 14 -4.76 -5.12 5.91
C PHE A 14 -5.98 -5.35 6.82
N ILE A 15 -7.19 -5.29 6.26
CA ILE A 15 -8.44 -5.49 7.00
C ILE A 15 -8.51 -6.89 7.60
N SER A 16 -8.09 -7.92 6.85
CA SER A 16 -8.04 -9.32 7.33
C SER A 16 -7.14 -9.50 8.55
N ARG A 17 -6.19 -8.57 8.76
CA ARG A 17 -5.28 -8.53 9.92
C ARG A 17 -5.69 -7.52 10.99
N GLY A 18 -6.89 -6.97 10.90
CA GLY A 18 -7.41 -6.01 11.88
C GLY A 18 -6.81 -4.61 11.76
N VAL A 19 -6.17 -4.27 10.63
CA VAL A 19 -5.66 -2.92 10.35
C VAL A 19 -6.74 -2.13 9.60
N PRO A 20 -7.30 -1.05 10.18
CA PRO A 20 -8.29 -0.22 9.49
C PRO A 20 -7.68 0.47 8.27
N VAL A 21 -8.43 0.55 7.17
CA VAL A 21 -7.96 1.14 5.91
C VAL A 21 -8.91 2.23 5.44
N TYR A 22 -8.35 3.38 5.08
CA TYR A 22 -9.02 4.39 4.26
C TYR A 22 -8.63 4.16 2.80
N LEU A 23 -9.60 3.73 1.99
CA LEU A 23 -9.40 3.52 0.56
C LEU A 23 -10.03 4.66 -0.23
N PHE A 24 -9.25 5.31 -1.10
CA PHE A 24 -9.78 6.32 -2.01
C PHE A 24 -10.78 5.70 -3.00
N SER A 25 -11.89 6.40 -3.24
CA SER A 25 -13.00 5.93 -4.08
C SER A 25 -12.67 5.85 -5.57
N ASP A 26 -11.69 6.64 -6.03
CA ASP A 26 -11.26 6.71 -7.42
C ASP A 26 -9.76 7.03 -7.53
N ILE A 27 -9.26 7.16 -8.76
CA ILE A 27 -7.90 7.58 -9.07
C ILE A 27 -7.60 8.92 -8.40
N THR A 28 -6.52 8.97 -7.63
CA THR A 28 -6.08 10.17 -6.92
C THR A 28 -4.67 10.58 -7.31
N PRO A 29 -4.34 11.88 -7.27
CA PRO A 29 -2.97 12.34 -7.39
C PRO A 29 -2.06 11.74 -6.30
N THR A 30 -0.84 11.38 -6.67
CA THR A 30 0.19 10.85 -5.76
C THR A 30 0.34 11.64 -4.43
N PRO A 31 0.36 13.00 -4.40
CA PRO A 31 0.55 13.73 -3.14
C PRO A 31 -0.62 13.61 -2.14
N PHE A 32 -1.79 13.11 -2.54
CA PHE A 32 -2.93 12.99 -1.64
C PHE A 32 -2.73 11.89 -0.59
N VAL A 33 -2.04 10.80 -0.94
CA VAL A 33 -1.72 9.72 0.02
C VAL A 33 -0.87 10.24 1.19
N PRO A 34 0.34 10.82 0.97
CA PRO A 34 1.14 11.33 2.09
C PRO A 34 0.47 12.48 2.83
N PHE A 35 -0.26 13.36 2.14
CA PHE A 35 -1.07 14.39 2.78
C PHE A 35 -2.07 13.78 3.77
N THR A 36 -2.85 12.79 3.32
CA THR A 36 -3.88 12.14 4.15
C THR A 36 -3.28 11.40 5.34
N VAL A 37 -2.12 10.76 5.17
CA VAL A 37 -1.39 10.13 6.27
C VAL A 37 -1.09 11.14 7.37
N SER A 38 -0.47 12.27 7.02
CA SER A 38 -0.16 13.33 7.98
C SER A 38 -1.41 14.02 8.54
N HIS A 39 -2.44 14.24 7.70
CA HIS A 39 -3.64 14.99 8.05
C HIS A 39 -4.57 14.22 9.00
N LEU A 40 -4.66 12.90 8.84
CA LEU A 40 -5.50 12.03 9.68
C LEU A 40 -4.71 11.29 10.77
N GLY A 41 -3.38 11.49 10.85
CA GLY A 41 -2.53 10.82 11.83
C GLY A 41 -2.45 9.30 11.62
N LEU A 42 -2.39 8.85 10.37
CA LEU A 42 -2.30 7.43 10.03
C LEU A 42 -0.87 6.91 10.19
N CYS A 43 -0.70 5.60 10.44
CA CYS A 43 0.62 5.00 10.60
C CYS A 43 1.39 4.83 9.28
N ALA A 44 0.69 4.71 8.15
CA ALA A 44 1.29 4.51 6.83
C ALA A 44 0.30 4.83 5.71
N GLY A 45 0.83 5.03 4.50
CA GLY A 45 0.06 5.20 3.27
C GLY A 45 0.64 4.38 2.13
N VAL A 46 -0.24 3.88 1.25
CA VAL A 46 0.14 3.05 0.10
C VAL A 46 -0.38 3.70 -1.17
N MET A 47 0.49 3.88 -2.15
CA MET A 47 0.13 4.36 -3.48
C MET A 47 0.42 3.28 -4.52
N VAL A 48 -0.63 2.77 -5.17
CA VAL A 48 -0.50 1.88 -6.32
C VAL A 48 -0.40 2.74 -7.58
N THR A 49 0.76 2.73 -8.24
CA THR A 49 0.99 3.53 -9.44
C THR A 49 2.08 2.93 -10.31
N ALA A 50 1.84 2.89 -11.63
CA ALA A 50 2.89 2.61 -12.61
C ALA A 50 3.84 3.81 -12.82
N SER A 51 3.50 5.00 -12.32
CA SER A 51 4.24 6.24 -12.56
C SER A 51 4.48 6.48 -14.07
N HIS A 52 5.70 6.25 -14.57
CA HIS A 52 6.06 6.33 -15.99
C HIS A 52 6.23 4.96 -16.66
N ASN A 53 6.08 3.88 -15.91
CA ASN A 53 6.25 2.52 -16.40
C ASN A 53 5.00 2.04 -17.16
N PRO A 54 5.15 1.02 -18.02
CA PRO A 54 4.01 0.30 -18.58
C PRO A 54 3.01 -0.14 -17.50
N LYS A 55 1.73 -0.24 -17.87
CA LYS A 55 0.66 -0.65 -16.94
C LYS A 55 0.90 -2.03 -16.31
N GLN A 56 1.68 -2.90 -16.96
CA GLN A 56 2.05 -4.20 -16.40
C GLN A 56 2.95 -4.07 -15.17
N ASP A 57 3.74 -2.99 -15.08
CA ASP A 57 4.72 -2.74 -14.02
C ASP A 57 4.15 -1.85 -12.91
N ASN A 58 2.87 -2.07 -12.57
CA ASN A 58 2.20 -1.34 -11.51
C ASN A 58 3.00 -1.46 -10.21
N GLY A 59 3.51 -0.33 -9.73
CA GLY A 59 4.33 -0.24 -8.54
C GLY A 59 3.52 0.01 -7.27
N TYR A 60 4.19 -0.17 -6.13
CA TYR A 60 3.66 -0.03 -4.79
C TYR A 60 4.59 0.89 -3.98
N LYS A 61 4.18 2.14 -3.77
CA LYS A 61 4.94 3.10 -2.96
C LYS A 61 4.39 3.15 -1.55
N VAL A 62 5.27 3.16 -0.55
CA VAL A 62 4.91 3.20 0.87
C VAL A 62 5.39 4.51 1.48
N TYR A 63 4.48 5.17 2.18
CA TYR A 63 4.71 6.35 3.01
C TYR A 63 4.54 5.96 4.47
N TRP A 64 5.37 6.50 5.36
CA TRP A 64 5.28 6.23 6.80
C TRP A 64 4.51 7.35 7.52
N GLU A 65 4.44 7.28 8.86
CA GLU A 65 3.65 8.19 9.70
C GLU A 65 3.95 9.69 9.49
N SER A 66 5.17 10.03 9.06
CA SER A 66 5.57 11.40 8.74
C SER A 66 5.03 11.92 7.41
N GLY A 67 4.35 11.08 6.62
CA GLY A 67 3.98 11.35 5.23
C GLY A 67 5.17 11.29 4.27
N ALA A 68 6.39 11.05 4.74
CA ALA A 68 7.55 10.81 3.88
C ALA A 68 7.52 9.37 3.32
N GLN A 69 8.10 9.19 2.14
CA GLN A 69 8.34 7.85 1.60
C GLN A 69 9.29 7.07 2.53
N ILE A 70 9.09 5.76 2.65
CA ILE A 70 9.92 4.92 3.52
C ILE A 70 11.42 5.04 3.20
N VAL A 71 12.22 5.11 4.25
CA VAL A 71 13.69 5.06 4.24
C VAL A 71 14.16 4.08 5.31
N SER A 72 15.46 3.86 5.40
CA SER A 72 16.05 3.06 6.48
C SER A 72 15.65 3.58 7.87
N PRO A 73 15.29 2.70 8.83
CA PRO A 73 15.36 1.23 8.77
C PRO A 73 14.08 0.54 8.24
N HIS A 74 13.01 1.29 7.96
CA HIS A 74 11.72 0.71 7.58
C HIS A 74 11.77 -0.09 6.28
N ASP A 75 12.51 0.42 5.28
CA ASP A 75 12.71 -0.26 3.99
C ASP A 75 13.30 -1.67 4.14
N SER A 76 14.28 -1.81 5.02
CA SER A 76 15.02 -3.03 5.29
C SER A 76 14.17 -4.00 6.09
N GLY A 77 13.39 -3.49 7.06
CA GLY A 77 12.38 -4.28 7.77
C GLY A 77 11.31 -4.85 6.84
N ILE A 78 10.78 -4.03 5.93
CA ILE A 78 9.80 -4.45 4.93
C ILE A 78 10.42 -5.50 3.98
N SER A 79 11.63 -5.27 3.48
CA SER A 79 12.32 -6.23 2.60
C SER A 79 12.56 -7.57 3.29
N LYS A 80 12.98 -7.55 4.56
CA LYS A 80 13.14 -8.76 5.38
C LYS A 80 11.81 -9.50 5.54
N ALA A 81 10.74 -8.80 5.91
CA ALA A 81 9.42 -9.38 6.08
C ALA A 81 8.91 -10.04 4.79
N ILE A 82 9.12 -9.42 3.62
CA ILE A 82 8.78 -10.02 2.32
C ILE A 82 9.53 -11.33 2.11
N LYS A 83 10.85 -11.36 2.35
CA LYS A 83 11.68 -12.56 2.18
C LYS A 83 11.28 -13.70 3.12
N GLU A 84 10.78 -13.37 4.30
CA GLU A 84 10.30 -14.34 5.29
C GLU A 84 8.86 -14.81 5.02
N ASN A 85 8.10 -14.11 4.16
CA ASN A 85 6.69 -14.37 3.88
C ASN A 85 6.42 -14.42 2.36
N LEU A 86 7.08 -15.35 1.67
CA LEU A 86 6.94 -15.49 0.21
C LEU A 86 5.62 -16.14 -0.23
N GLU A 87 4.98 -16.89 0.66
CA GLU A 87 3.69 -17.51 0.41
C GLU A 87 2.56 -16.58 0.89
N PRO A 88 1.63 -16.18 0.00
CA PRO A 88 0.46 -15.41 0.39
C PRO A 88 -0.39 -16.17 1.41
N TRP A 89 -0.98 -15.45 2.36
CA TRP A 89 -1.95 -16.06 3.28
C TRP A 89 -3.16 -16.60 2.50
N PRO A 90 -3.79 -17.71 2.95
CA PRO A 90 -4.92 -18.29 2.25
C PRO A 90 -6.05 -17.30 1.97
N GLU A 91 -6.28 -16.36 2.89
CA GLU A 91 -7.34 -15.35 2.83
C GLU A 91 -6.93 -14.09 2.04
N ALA A 92 -5.66 -13.94 1.65
CA ALA A 92 -5.13 -12.72 1.03
C ALA A 92 -5.76 -12.39 -0.33
N TRP A 93 -6.45 -13.35 -0.94
CA TRP A 93 -7.13 -13.20 -2.22
C TRP A 93 -8.61 -12.82 -2.10
N ASN A 94 -9.17 -12.88 -0.88
CA ASN A 94 -10.56 -12.51 -0.64
C ASN A 94 -10.69 -10.99 -0.61
N SER A 95 -11.30 -10.44 -1.65
CA SER A 95 -11.64 -9.01 -1.73
C SER A 95 -13.14 -8.73 -1.53
N GLU A 96 -13.89 -9.75 -1.11
CA GLU A 96 -15.32 -9.69 -0.79
C GLU A 96 -15.55 -9.44 0.70
#